data_AF-A0A9W8H865-F1
#
_entry.id   AF-A0A9W8H865-F1
#
_cell.length_a   1.000
_cell.length_b   1.000
_cell.length_c   1.000
_cell.angle_alpha   90.00
_cell.angle_beta   90.00
_cell.angle_gamma   90.00
#
_symmetry.space_group_name_H-M   'P 1'
#
loop_
_entity.id
_entity.type
_entity.pdbx_description
1 polymer ?
#
loop_
_entity_poly.entity_id
_entity_poly.type
_entity_poly.pdbx_seq_one_letter_code
_entity_poly.pdbx_strand_id
1 'polypeptide(L)'
;MQCALSGEAPTEPVVSSKTGRVYERRLLQKYLDETGKEPQADHGLGADDIIAVTSDPPVVRPRPPTLTSIPALLSTFQDEWDALVLETFTLKQQYQQARQELSQALYQNDAACRVAARLMKERDEARAMLASLQAQLGANSNSAQPAHAAASDMEVDANNNGNAPEDTYHAKAAETAAVLSKARMKREAPADLVSADAWKTAVQSAAIESLHTTTKPGIISLDLDRSGDLVLTGGMDNHAEVYSSARDQTLATIKGHTKKVTAVAWINGGGLDQRIVTGSADKSVRVWSPKAGNAEEGKDARHIGWTKDCIIKHHAAEIAGVAVHPCGEYFVSAAVDGSWAIHTLAGETIIQDSIESPITQVAFHPDGMFLGIGTRDGYAKIVDVKQKQTLATLDVASAHGDGAAVGSLHFSENGYYFATVSAGEAAVWDLRKQKKAHSWTVADLAPEAAGDAAPTFAAARFDASGKYLVLVAGSIYVIKVKGWGLLATLPAGESATTAIAWCGPISASIVAASLDNTLRYYAPAQS
;
A
#
# COMPACT_ATOMS: atom_id res chain seq x y z
N MET A 1 8.85 14.79 48.76
CA MET A 1 7.66 15.20 47.99
C MET A 1 7.72 16.69 47.81
N GLN A 2 7.93 17.18 46.60
CA GLN A 2 7.87 18.61 46.27
C GLN A 2 6.62 18.86 45.42
N CYS A 3 5.97 20.00 45.64
CA CYS A 3 4.86 20.46 44.85
C CYS A 3 5.33 20.76 43.43
N ALA A 4 4.67 20.20 42.42
CA ALA A 4 5.05 20.40 41.02
C ALA A 4 4.86 21.85 40.52
N LEU A 5 4.16 22.71 41.27
CA LEU A 5 3.95 24.12 40.93
C LEU A 5 4.93 25.06 41.63
N SER A 6 5.16 24.88 42.95
CA SER A 6 5.99 25.77 43.75
C SER A 6 7.40 25.24 44.02
N GLY A 7 7.67 23.94 43.81
CA GLY A 7 8.93 23.30 44.19
C GLY A 7 9.13 23.11 45.70
N GLU A 8 8.25 23.67 46.53
CA GLU A 8 8.28 23.52 47.99
C GLU A 8 7.65 22.20 48.45
N ALA A 9 7.93 21.80 49.69
CA ALA A 9 7.25 20.67 50.31
C ALA A 9 5.78 21.05 50.65
N PRO A 10 4.78 20.34 50.08
CA PRO A 10 3.36 20.66 50.27
C PRO A 10 2.91 20.33 51.71
N THR A 11 2.11 21.22 52.31
CA THR A 11 1.47 21.00 53.62
C THR A 11 0.23 20.12 53.52
N GLU A 12 -0.58 20.36 52.48
CA GLU A 12 -1.71 19.52 52.08
C GLU A 12 -1.40 18.94 50.69
N PRO A 13 -0.70 17.80 50.62
CA PRO A 13 -0.40 17.18 49.34
C PRO A 13 -1.68 16.61 48.72
N VAL A 14 -1.96 17.05 47.51
CA VAL A 14 -3.01 16.49 46.66
C VAL A 14 -2.38 15.93 45.39
N VAL A 15 -2.92 14.82 44.91
CA VAL A 15 -2.48 14.18 43.67
C VAL A 15 -3.59 14.32 42.63
N SER A 16 -3.20 14.70 41.42
CA SER A 16 -4.08 14.61 40.25
C SER A 16 -4.24 13.15 39.85
N SER A 17 -5.48 12.67 39.75
CA SER A 17 -5.78 11.32 39.28
C SER A 17 -5.33 11.06 37.84
N LYS A 18 -5.17 12.12 37.01
CA LYS A 18 -4.86 12.01 35.57
C LYS A 18 -3.36 11.97 35.30
N THR A 19 -2.57 12.78 36.01
CA THR A 19 -1.11 12.87 35.78
C THR A 19 -0.28 12.17 36.85
N GLY A 20 -0.88 11.83 37.99
CA GLY A 20 -0.19 11.26 39.14
C GLY A 20 0.79 12.22 39.83
N ARG A 21 0.73 13.52 39.53
CA ARG A 21 1.63 14.54 40.12
C ARG A 21 1.12 15.05 41.46
N VAL A 22 2.06 15.38 42.34
CA VAL A 22 1.79 15.93 43.67
C VAL A 22 1.79 17.46 43.61
N TYR A 23 0.72 18.07 44.09
CA TYR A 23 0.53 19.51 44.21
C TYR A 23 0.20 19.89 45.65
N GLU A 24 0.34 21.17 45.98
CA GLU A 24 -0.25 21.76 47.17
C GLU A 24 -1.71 22.14 46.87
N ARG A 25 -2.65 21.71 47.70
CA ARG A 25 -4.10 21.90 47.49
C ARG A 25 -4.48 23.34 47.14
N ARG A 26 -4.01 24.31 47.92
CA ARG A 26 -4.33 25.73 47.77
C ARG A 26 -3.88 26.29 46.42
N LEU A 27 -2.68 25.91 45.99
CA LEU A 27 -2.09 26.39 44.74
C LEU A 27 -2.79 25.78 43.53
N LEU A 28 -3.09 24.48 43.59
CA LEU A 28 -3.83 23.79 42.53
C LEU A 28 -5.25 24.34 42.41
N GLN A 29 -5.95 24.55 43.52
CA GLN A 29 -7.31 25.08 43.52
C GLN A 29 -7.37 26.50 42.92
N LYS A 30 -6.44 27.38 43.32
CA LYS A 30 -6.34 28.72 42.73
C LYS A 30 -6.09 28.68 41.22
N TYR A 31 -5.23 27.78 40.76
CA TYR A 31 -4.94 27.61 39.33
C TYR A 31 -6.16 27.08 38.56
N LEU A 32 -6.90 26.13 39.14
CA LEU A 32 -8.13 25.59 38.58
C LEU A 32 -9.25 26.63 38.51
N ASP A 33 -9.38 27.49 39.52
CA ASP A 33 -10.35 28.59 39.53
C ASP A 33 -10.05 29.61 38.42
N GLU A 34 -8.78 29.80 38.06
CA GLU A 34 -8.34 30.76 37.03
C GLU A 34 -8.38 30.19 35.60
N THR A 35 -8.06 28.91 35.40
CA THR A 35 -7.86 28.31 34.06
C THR A 35 -8.74 27.11 33.74
N GLY A 36 -9.38 26.50 34.73
CA GLY A 36 -10.20 25.28 34.58
C GLY A 36 -9.41 24.05 34.09
N LYS A 37 -8.08 24.12 34.08
CA LYS A 37 -7.17 23.10 33.55
C LYS A 37 -6.06 22.79 34.54
N GLU A 38 -5.45 21.62 34.39
CA GLU A 38 -4.33 21.22 35.23
C GLU A 38 -3.03 21.98 34.86
N PRO A 39 -2.18 22.36 35.83
CA PRO A 39 -0.88 22.94 35.52
C PRO A 39 0.05 21.90 34.88
N GLN A 40 0.63 22.26 33.74
CA GLN A 40 1.59 21.45 32.94
C GLN A 40 0.97 20.33 32.06
N ALA A 41 -0.34 20.12 32.10
CA ALA A 41 -1.04 19.21 31.18
C ALA A 41 -2.40 19.80 30.79
N ASP A 42 -2.72 19.85 29.49
CA ASP A 42 -3.89 20.59 28.97
C ASP A 42 -5.26 19.91 29.21
N HIS A 43 -5.34 19.04 30.23
CA HIS A 43 -6.55 18.31 30.59
C HIS A 43 -7.42 19.14 31.56
N GLY A 44 -8.74 19.14 31.33
CA GLY A 44 -9.68 19.69 32.30
C GLY A 44 -9.72 18.81 33.56
N LEU A 45 -9.63 19.41 34.73
CA LEU A 45 -9.64 18.70 36.01
C LEU A 45 -10.85 19.15 36.85
N GLY A 46 -11.68 18.19 37.28
CA GLY A 46 -12.79 18.46 38.20
C GLY A 46 -12.33 18.39 39.67
N ALA A 47 -13.14 18.93 40.59
CA ALA A 47 -12.87 18.81 42.03
C ALA A 47 -12.80 17.35 42.51
N ASP A 48 -13.48 16.45 41.82
CA ASP A 48 -13.54 15.01 42.13
C ASP A 48 -12.28 14.24 41.69
N ASP A 49 -11.46 14.83 40.81
CA ASP A 49 -10.21 14.25 40.30
C ASP A 49 -9.01 14.51 41.24
N ILE A 50 -9.23 15.29 42.32
CA ILE A 50 -8.20 15.69 43.28
C ILE A 50 -8.20 14.71 44.46
N ILE A 51 -7.15 13.91 44.57
CA ILE A 51 -7.01 12.91 45.63
C ILE A 51 -6.10 13.47 46.73
N ALA A 52 -6.64 13.63 47.94
CA ALA A 52 -5.83 14.02 49.09
C ALA A 52 -4.92 12.86 49.53
N VAL A 53 -3.64 13.14 49.73
CA VAL A 53 -2.67 12.17 50.23
C VAL A 53 -2.44 12.42 51.72
N THR A 54 -2.66 11.42 52.56
CA THR A 54 -2.31 11.48 53.98
C THR A 54 -0.84 11.07 54.13
N SER A 55 0.01 11.98 54.60
CA SER A 55 1.42 11.70 54.89
C SER A 55 1.62 11.45 56.39
N ASP A 56 2.07 10.24 56.73
CA ASP A 56 2.58 9.87 58.06
C ASP A 56 4.07 9.51 57.95
N PRO A 57 5.00 10.24 58.61
CA PRO A 57 4.80 11.39 59.51
C PRO A 57 4.52 12.70 58.75
N PRO A 58 3.83 13.67 59.40
CA PRO A 58 3.54 14.96 58.79
C PRO A 58 4.84 15.71 58.46
N VAL A 59 4.89 16.36 57.29
CA VAL A 59 6.03 17.15 56.85
C VAL A 59 6.26 18.31 57.83
N VAL A 60 7.28 18.20 58.67
CA VAL A 60 7.63 19.22 59.67
C VAL A 60 8.44 20.32 58.98
N ARG A 61 7.84 21.50 58.82
CA ARG A 61 8.60 22.70 58.44
C ARG A 61 9.60 23.04 59.56
N PRO A 62 10.79 23.57 59.24
CA PRO A 62 11.63 24.20 60.25
C PRO A 62 10.80 25.27 60.99
N ARG A 63 10.89 25.28 62.32
CA ARG A 63 10.05 26.15 63.15
C ARG A 63 10.34 27.62 62.73
N PRO A 64 9.32 28.41 62.38
CA PRO A 64 9.54 29.80 61.99
C PRO A 64 10.22 30.53 63.15
N PRO A 65 11.15 31.46 62.88
CA PRO A 65 11.76 32.26 63.92
C PRO A 65 10.64 32.99 64.67
N THR A 66 10.60 32.85 65.99
CA THR A 66 9.61 33.56 66.83
C THR A 66 10.03 35.02 66.93
N LEU A 67 9.71 35.80 65.90
CA LEU A 67 9.93 37.24 65.87
C LEU A 67 8.83 37.90 66.71
N THR A 68 9.17 38.33 67.92
CA THR A 68 8.22 38.89 68.88
C THR A 68 8.13 40.42 68.83
N SER A 69 8.95 41.08 67.99
CA SER A 69 9.00 42.54 67.86
C SER A 69 8.68 42.99 66.44
N ILE A 70 7.91 44.08 66.31
CA ILE A 70 7.56 44.71 65.01
C ILE A 70 8.81 45.06 64.18
N PRO A 71 9.90 45.61 64.76
CA PRO A 71 11.11 45.89 63.99
C PRO A 71 11.77 44.65 63.37
N ALA A 72 11.79 43.52 64.08
CA ALA A 72 12.38 42.29 63.57
C ALA A 72 11.51 41.62 62.48
N LEU A 73 10.19 41.81 62.56
CA LEU A 73 9.25 41.38 61.53
C LEU A 73 9.42 42.20 60.24
N LEU A 74 9.66 43.51 60.36
CA LEU A 74 9.93 44.37 59.21
C LEU A 74 11.27 44.08 58.55
N SER A 75 12.33 43.83 59.33
CA SER A 75 13.64 43.50 58.76
C SER A 75 13.61 42.19 57.99
N THR A 76 12.98 41.15 58.54
CA THR A 76 12.86 39.86 57.84
C THR A 76 11.97 39.95 56.59
N PHE A 77 10.89 40.74 56.63
CA PHE A 77 10.13 41.00 55.41
C PHE A 77 10.94 41.72 54.34
N GLN A 78 11.82 42.65 54.72
CA GLN A 78 12.73 43.29 53.78
C GLN A 78 13.72 42.28 53.19
N ASP A 79 14.34 41.45 54.03
CA ASP A 79 15.30 40.44 53.58
C ASP A 79 14.69 39.44 52.58
N GLU A 80 13.47 38.93 52.85
CA GLU A 80 12.75 38.03 51.95
C GLU A 80 12.32 38.73 50.65
N TRP A 81 11.90 39.99 50.74
CA TRP A 81 11.57 40.79 49.55
C TRP A 81 12.79 41.03 48.68
N ASP A 82 13.93 41.36 49.29
CA ASP A 82 15.18 41.61 48.57
C ASP A 82 15.67 40.34 47.87
N ALA A 83 15.58 39.17 48.54
CA ALA A 83 15.88 37.88 47.93
C ALA A 83 14.97 37.57 46.72
N LEU A 84 13.65 37.76 46.87
CA LEU A 84 12.68 37.50 45.80
C LEU A 84 12.89 38.43 44.61
N VAL A 85 13.16 39.71 44.85
CA VAL A 85 13.44 40.69 43.79
C VAL A 85 14.72 40.32 43.04
N LEU A 86 15.76 39.89 43.75
CA LEU A 86 17.02 39.45 43.14
C LEU A 86 16.82 38.19 42.28
N GLU A 87 16.11 37.18 42.78
CA GLU A 87 15.77 35.98 41.99
C GLU A 87 14.91 36.32 40.77
N THR A 88 13.92 37.20 40.92
CA THR A 88 13.07 37.62 39.80
C THR A 88 13.87 38.36 38.74
N PHE A 89 14.84 39.18 39.16
CA PHE A 89 15.72 39.89 38.25
C PHE A 89 16.64 38.94 37.49
N THR A 90 17.31 38.00 38.17
CA THR A 90 18.19 37.02 37.53
C THR A 90 17.41 36.12 36.57
N LEU A 91 16.20 35.70 36.94
CA LEU A 91 15.33 34.90 36.07
C LEU A 91 14.91 35.68 34.81
N LYS A 92 14.57 36.97 34.94
CA LYS A 92 14.27 37.83 33.79
C LYS A 92 15.48 38.01 32.88
N GLN A 93 16.67 38.15 33.45
CA GLN A 93 17.91 38.25 32.69
C GLN A 93 18.18 36.97 31.89
N GLN A 94 18.08 35.80 32.54
CA GLN A 94 18.23 34.49 31.86
C GLN A 94 17.19 34.29 30.75
N TYR A 95 15.93 34.67 31.00
CA TYR A 95 14.88 34.60 30.00
C TYR A 95 15.19 35.47 28.76
N GLN A 96 15.65 36.70 28.96
CA GLN A 96 16.04 37.58 27.87
C GLN A 96 17.24 37.04 27.10
N GLN A 97 18.23 36.50 27.79
CA GLN A 97 19.40 35.89 27.17
C GLN A 97 19.02 34.66 26.33
N ALA A 98 18.23 33.73 26.89
CA ALA A 98 17.77 32.53 26.17
C ALA A 98 16.94 32.91 24.93
N ARG A 99 16.12 33.96 25.03
CA ARG A 99 15.35 34.48 23.89
C ARG A 99 16.27 35.04 22.80
N GLN A 100 17.35 35.73 23.18
CA GLN A 100 18.34 36.24 22.23
C GLN A 100 19.10 35.10 21.54
N GLU A 101 19.56 34.10 22.31
CA GLU A 101 20.23 32.91 21.78
C GLU A 101 19.33 32.13 20.81
N LEU A 102 18.05 31.94 21.16
CA LEU A 102 17.06 31.31 20.28
C LEU A 102 16.90 32.09 18.98
N SER A 103 16.80 33.43 19.06
CA SER A 103 16.66 34.26 17.86
C SER A 103 17.86 34.11 16.94
N GLN A 104 19.08 34.08 17.50
CA GLN A 104 20.31 33.89 16.74
C GLN A 104 20.36 32.50 16.09
N ALA A 105 19.98 31.45 16.82
CA ALA A 105 19.92 30.08 16.29
C ALA A 105 18.94 29.96 15.13
N LEU A 106 17.77 30.61 15.21
CA LEU A 106 16.79 30.63 14.12
C LEU A 106 17.33 31.33 12.87
N TYR A 107 18.02 32.47 13.02
CA TYR A 107 18.66 33.15 11.88
C TYR A 107 19.77 32.30 11.25
N GLN A 108 20.56 31.58 12.06
CA GLN A 108 21.58 30.66 11.56
C GLN A 108 20.96 29.47 10.82
N ASN A 109 19.84 28.94 11.30
CA ASN A 109 19.12 27.86 10.64
C ASN A 109 18.59 28.30 9.25
N ASP A 110 17.95 29.47 9.17
CA ASP A 110 17.50 30.00 7.86
C ASP A 110 18.68 30.23 6.90
N ALA A 111 19.80 30.75 7.40
CA ALA A 111 21.02 30.87 6.60
C ALA A 111 21.55 29.52 6.10
N ALA A 112 21.57 28.49 6.96
CA ALA A 112 21.98 27.13 6.59
C ALA A 112 21.04 26.50 5.55
N CYS A 113 19.73 26.68 5.68
CA CYS A 113 18.75 26.23 4.69
C CYS A 113 19.00 26.85 3.30
N ARG A 114 19.34 28.15 3.24
CA ARG A 114 19.69 28.82 1.97
C ARG A 114 20.98 28.26 1.36
N VAL A 115 21.97 27.92 2.18
CA VAL A 115 23.20 27.26 1.69
C VAL A 115 22.89 25.88 1.14
N ALA A 116 22.11 25.08 1.85
CA ALA A 116 21.68 23.76 1.37
C ALA A 116 20.93 23.85 0.03
N ALA A 117 20.01 24.80 -0.12
CA ALA A 117 19.29 25.03 -1.36
C ALA A 117 20.23 25.38 -2.53
N ARG A 118 21.26 26.21 -2.29
CA ARG A 118 22.28 26.53 -3.30
C ARG A 118 23.08 25.29 -3.70
N LEU A 119 23.56 24.52 -2.72
CA LEU A 119 24.34 23.31 -2.97
C LEU A 119 23.54 22.23 -3.72
N MET A 120 22.24 22.10 -3.42
CA MET A 120 21.35 21.21 -4.16
C MET A 120 21.25 21.60 -5.63
N LYS A 121 21.11 22.91 -5.92
CA LYS A 121 21.08 23.42 -7.29
C LYS A 121 22.41 23.16 -8.02
N GLU A 122 23.54 23.46 -7.40
CA GLU A 122 24.87 23.22 -7.97
C GLU A 122 25.12 21.73 -8.25
N ARG A 123 24.69 20.84 -7.33
CA ARG A 123 24.74 19.39 -7.52
C ARG A 123 23.90 18.95 -8.72
N ASP A 124 22.69 19.46 -8.85
CA ASP A 124 21.76 19.06 -9.92
C ASP A 124 22.24 19.57 -11.28
N GLU A 125 22.79 20.79 -11.34
CA GLU A 125 23.48 21.31 -12.54
C GLU A 125 24.69 20.45 -12.92
N ALA A 126 25.54 20.07 -11.95
CA ALA A 126 26.68 19.20 -12.21
C ALA A 126 26.27 17.82 -12.72
N ARG A 127 25.21 17.21 -12.15
CA ARG A 127 24.66 15.93 -12.62
C ARG A 127 24.08 16.04 -14.03
N ALA A 128 23.38 17.13 -14.33
CA ALA A 128 22.85 17.38 -15.68
C ALA A 128 23.96 17.55 -16.71
N MET A 129 25.04 18.26 -16.37
CA MET A 129 26.23 18.39 -17.24
C MET A 129 26.93 17.05 -17.45
N LEU A 130 27.07 16.23 -16.41
CA LEU A 130 27.64 14.88 -16.57
C LEU A 130 26.78 14.00 -17.47
N ALA A 131 25.46 14.04 -17.31
CA ALA A 131 24.54 13.29 -18.17
C ALA A 131 24.62 13.74 -19.64
N SER A 132 24.72 15.05 -19.89
CA SER A 132 24.86 15.56 -21.26
C SER A 132 26.22 15.22 -21.88
N LEU A 133 27.31 15.26 -21.10
CA LEU A 133 28.64 14.82 -21.54
C LEU A 133 28.67 13.31 -21.82
N GLN A 134 28.06 12.49 -20.97
CA GLN A 134 27.92 11.05 -21.22
C GLN A 134 27.11 10.77 -22.49
N ALA A 135 26.05 11.53 -22.74
CA ALA A 135 25.28 11.42 -23.98
C ALA A 135 26.11 11.83 -25.21
N GLN A 136 26.95 12.87 -25.10
CA GLN A 136 27.85 13.29 -26.18
C GLN A 136 28.99 12.27 -26.43
N LEU A 137 29.58 11.70 -25.37
CA LEU A 137 30.60 10.66 -25.50
C LEU A 137 30.02 9.36 -26.05
N GLY A 138 28.82 8.95 -25.62
CA GLY A 138 28.10 7.79 -26.17
C GLY A 138 27.70 7.96 -27.63
N ALA A 139 27.55 9.20 -28.12
CA ALA A 139 27.36 9.48 -29.54
C ALA A 139 28.65 9.41 -30.35
N ASN A 140 29.81 9.70 -29.74
CA ASN A 140 31.12 9.68 -30.39
C ASN A 140 31.81 8.30 -30.39
N SER A 141 31.31 7.31 -29.63
CA SER A 141 31.88 5.96 -29.59
C SER A 141 31.43 5.03 -30.74
N ASN A 142 30.65 5.52 -31.71
CA ASN A 142 30.18 4.73 -32.85
C ASN A 142 31.12 4.75 -34.09
N SER A 143 32.38 5.15 -33.94
CA SER A 143 33.33 5.13 -35.08
C SER A 143 34.78 4.77 -34.72
N ALA A 144 35.01 3.67 -34.00
CA ALA A 144 36.32 3.00 -34.02
C ALA A 144 36.22 1.50 -33.63
N GLN A 145 36.69 0.64 -34.53
CA GLN A 145 36.94 -0.79 -34.29
C GLN A 145 38.10 -1.03 -33.31
N PRO A 146 38.20 -2.24 -32.72
CA PRO A 146 39.04 -2.50 -31.55
C PRO A 146 40.48 -2.84 -31.93
N ALA A 147 41.46 -2.26 -31.21
CA ALA A 147 42.86 -2.69 -31.24
C ALA A 147 43.51 -2.58 -29.86
N HIS A 148 44.42 -3.52 -29.60
CA HIS A 148 45.09 -3.90 -28.37
C HIS A 148 45.91 -2.83 -27.60
N ALA A 149 46.13 -3.16 -26.31
CA ALA A 149 47.25 -2.80 -25.41
C ALA A 149 47.13 -1.44 -24.69
N ALA A 150 47.52 -1.24 -23.43
CA ALA A 150 48.35 -2.01 -22.50
C ALA A 150 48.00 -1.63 -21.05
N ALA A 151 48.38 -2.50 -20.12
CA ALA A 151 48.19 -2.38 -18.68
C ALA A 151 48.86 -1.13 -18.05
N SER A 152 48.18 -0.58 -17.03
CA SER A 152 48.85 -0.08 -15.83
C SER A 152 48.07 -0.54 -14.61
N ASP A 153 48.52 -1.66 -14.06
CA ASP A 153 48.13 -2.18 -12.75
C ASP A 153 48.39 -1.13 -11.67
N MET A 154 47.31 -0.70 -11.01
CA MET A 154 47.33 -0.47 -9.57
C MET A 154 46.33 -1.47 -9.00
N GLU A 155 46.87 -2.58 -8.51
CA GLU A 155 46.15 -3.64 -7.82
C GLU A 155 45.32 -3.05 -6.67
N VAL A 156 44.00 -3.12 -6.80
CA VAL A 156 43.08 -3.12 -5.67
C VAL A 156 42.34 -4.44 -5.76
N ASP A 157 42.70 -5.32 -4.84
CA ASP A 157 42.24 -6.69 -4.61
C ASP A 157 41.03 -7.14 -5.43
N ALA A 158 41.31 -8.06 -6.35
CA ALA A 158 40.34 -8.93 -6.99
C ALA A 158 39.73 -9.89 -5.96
N ASN A 159 38.71 -9.41 -5.25
CA ASN A 159 37.76 -10.26 -4.54
C ASN A 159 36.36 -10.05 -5.12
N ASN A 160 36.01 -10.91 -6.07
CA ASN A 160 34.69 -11.52 -6.22
C ASN A 160 33.46 -10.57 -6.14
N ASN A 161 33.24 -9.74 -7.16
CA ASN A 161 31.92 -9.12 -7.37
C ASN A 161 31.06 -10.02 -8.24
N GLY A 162 30.37 -10.98 -7.61
CA GLY A 162 29.08 -11.39 -8.15
C GLY A 162 28.15 -10.18 -8.06
N ASN A 163 27.65 -9.69 -9.20
CA ASN A 163 26.67 -8.60 -9.22
C ASN A 163 25.56 -8.90 -8.21
N ALA A 164 25.19 -7.91 -7.39
CA ALA A 164 24.13 -8.09 -6.42
C ALA A 164 22.84 -8.54 -7.14
N PRO A 165 22.06 -9.46 -6.56
CA PRO A 165 20.82 -9.94 -7.18
C PRO A 165 19.84 -8.80 -7.51
N GLU A 166 19.87 -7.70 -6.76
CA GLU A 166 19.12 -6.47 -7.05
C GLU A 166 19.51 -5.84 -8.40
N ASP A 167 20.80 -5.73 -8.72
CA ASP A 167 21.28 -5.13 -9.97
C ASP A 167 20.86 -5.98 -11.19
N THR A 168 20.87 -7.31 -11.03
CA THR A 168 20.41 -8.23 -12.08
C THR A 168 18.90 -8.11 -12.32
N TYR A 169 18.11 -7.93 -11.26
CA TYR A 169 16.68 -7.66 -11.36
C TYR A 169 16.42 -6.35 -12.09
N HIS A 170 17.11 -5.26 -11.72
CA HIS A 170 16.94 -3.96 -12.36
C HIS A 170 17.32 -3.97 -13.84
N ALA A 171 18.38 -4.68 -14.22
CA ALA A 171 18.78 -4.83 -15.62
C ALA A 171 17.70 -5.57 -16.44
N LYS A 172 17.21 -6.71 -15.95
CA LYS A 172 16.15 -7.49 -16.61
C LYS A 172 14.82 -6.76 -16.66
N ALA A 173 14.45 -6.05 -15.58
CA ALA A 173 13.26 -5.21 -15.56
C ALA A 173 13.34 -4.09 -16.60
N ALA A 174 14.50 -3.43 -16.73
CA ALA A 174 14.71 -2.38 -17.72
C ALA A 174 14.70 -2.91 -19.17
N GLU A 175 15.29 -4.08 -19.43
CA GLU A 175 15.25 -4.74 -20.73
C GLU A 175 13.82 -5.12 -21.12
N THR A 176 13.09 -5.75 -20.19
CA THR A 176 11.69 -6.12 -20.38
C THR A 176 10.83 -4.89 -20.66
N ALA A 177 11.02 -3.81 -19.90
CA ALA A 177 10.36 -2.54 -20.13
C ALA A 177 10.68 -1.98 -21.53
N ALA A 178 11.94 -2.04 -21.97
CA ALA A 178 12.34 -1.55 -23.29
C ALA A 178 11.71 -2.37 -24.45
N VAL A 179 11.54 -3.68 -24.28
CA VAL A 179 10.88 -4.55 -25.27
C VAL A 179 9.37 -4.29 -25.29
N LEU A 180 8.72 -4.31 -24.12
CA LEU A 180 7.26 -4.19 -24.01
C LEU A 180 6.76 -2.79 -24.35
N SER A 181 7.50 -1.73 -23.98
CA SER A 181 7.16 -0.35 -24.36
C SER A 181 7.24 -0.13 -25.88
N LYS A 182 8.26 -0.68 -26.56
CA LYS A 182 8.37 -0.63 -28.03
C LYS A 182 7.26 -1.41 -28.72
N ALA A 183 6.89 -2.57 -28.18
CA ALA A 183 5.76 -3.36 -28.69
C ALA A 183 4.44 -2.59 -28.55
N ARG A 184 4.24 -1.89 -27.42
CA ARG A 184 3.04 -1.09 -27.16
C ARG A 184 2.87 0.09 -28.12
N MET A 185 3.95 0.82 -28.43
CA MET A 185 3.88 1.96 -29.36
C MET A 185 3.43 1.56 -30.78
N LYS A 186 3.53 0.27 -31.12
CA LYS A 186 3.19 -0.28 -32.45
C LYS A 186 1.92 -1.14 -32.46
N ARG A 187 1.19 -1.29 -31.35
CA ARG A 187 -0.04 -2.09 -31.32
C ARG A 187 -1.17 -1.36 -32.04
N GLU A 188 -1.53 -1.83 -33.22
CA GLU A 188 -2.83 -1.55 -33.80
C GLU A 188 -3.92 -2.37 -33.11
N ALA A 189 -5.16 -1.87 -33.21
CA ALA A 189 -6.34 -2.58 -32.76
C ALA A 189 -6.39 -3.99 -33.37
N PRO A 190 -6.38 -5.08 -32.57
CA PRO A 190 -6.51 -6.42 -33.10
C PRO A 190 -7.82 -6.56 -33.89
N ALA A 191 -7.76 -7.19 -35.06
CA ALA A 191 -8.91 -7.38 -35.95
C ALA A 191 -9.99 -8.30 -35.35
N ASP A 192 -9.60 -9.16 -34.42
CA ASP A 192 -10.48 -10.14 -33.75
C ASP A 192 -11.17 -9.58 -32.49
N LEU A 193 -11.01 -8.27 -32.21
CA LEU A 193 -11.66 -7.63 -31.06
C LEU A 193 -13.18 -7.62 -31.23
N VAL A 194 -13.91 -8.14 -30.24
CA VAL A 194 -15.37 -8.02 -30.16
C VAL A 194 -15.79 -6.56 -30.30
N SER A 195 -16.68 -6.29 -31.27
CA SER A 195 -17.17 -4.94 -31.53
C SER A 195 -17.97 -4.40 -30.34
N ALA A 196 -17.99 -3.08 -30.17
CA ALA A 196 -18.72 -2.44 -29.08
C ALA A 196 -20.24 -2.71 -29.16
N ASP A 197 -20.77 -3.04 -30.35
CA ASP A 197 -22.17 -3.37 -30.55
C ASP A 197 -22.51 -4.80 -30.14
N ALA A 198 -21.59 -5.75 -30.33
CA ALA A 198 -21.77 -7.12 -29.83
C ALA A 198 -21.83 -7.18 -28.30
N TRP A 199 -21.11 -6.30 -27.60
CA TRP A 199 -21.20 -6.20 -26.14
C TRP A 199 -22.57 -5.76 -25.64
N LYS A 200 -23.35 -5.02 -26.43
CA LYS A 200 -24.72 -4.62 -26.05
C LYS A 200 -25.68 -5.81 -26.00
N THR A 201 -25.39 -6.88 -26.75
CA THR A 201 -26.18 -8.12 -26.78
C THR A 201 -25.54 -9.22 -25.94
N ALA A 202 -24.66 -8.87 -25.01
CA ALA A 202 -24.02 -9.86 -24.14
C ALA A 202 -25.01 -10.45 -23.15
N VAL A 203 -24.92 -11.77 -22.97
CA VAL A 203 -25.77 -12.56 -22.06
C VAL A 203 -24.85 -13.48 -21.25
N GLN A 204 -25.33 -13.91 -20.08
CA GLN A 204 -24.67 -14.96 -19.31
C GLN A 204 -24.68 -16.26 -20.13
N SER A 205 -23.49 -16.77 -20.48
CA SER A 205 -23.32 -17.96 -21.32
C SER A 205 -23.25 -19.24 -20.50
N ALA A 206 -22.61 -19.21 -19.33
CA ALA A 206 -22.50 -20.36 -18.44
C ALA A 206 -22.43 -19.94 -16.96
N ALA A 207 -22.95 -20.80 -16.08
CA ALA A 207 -22.81 -20.68 -14.62
C ALA A 207 -22.38 -22.03 -14.08
N ILE A 208 -21.23 -22.08 -13.41
CA ILE A 208 -20.73 -23.30 -12.77
C ILE A 208 -20.80 -23.10 -11.27
N GLU A 209 -21.65 -23.87 -10.60
CA GLU A 209 -22.04 -23.61 -9.19
C GLU A 209 -21.15 -24.29 -8.13
N SER A 210 -20.21 -25.15 -8.52
CA SER A 210 -19.56 -26.06 -7.57
C SER A 210 -18.08 -26.35 -7.84
N LEU A 211 -17.24 -25.31 -7.90
CA LEU A 211 -15.78 -25.54 -7.82
C LEU A 211 -15.40 -25.94 -6.39
N HIS A 212 -15.61 -25.06 -5.42
CA HIS A 212 -15.21 -25.29 -4.03
C HIS A 212 -16.27 -26.06 -3.24
N THR A 213 -15.96 -27.31 -2.88
CA THR A 213 -16.91 -28.27 -2.27
C THR A 213 -16.99 -28.19 -0.72
N THR A 214 -16.94 -27.00 -0.11
CA THR A 214 -16.90 -26.90 1.36
C THR A 214 -17.95 -25.96 1.98
N THR A 215 -18.16 -26.15 3.29
CA THR A 215 -19.20 -25.54 4.12
C THR A 215 -19.06 -24.03 4.35
N LYS A 216 -17.95 -23.40 3.92
CA LYS A 216 -17.74 -21.94 3.96
C LYS A 216 -17.63 -21.41 2.53
N PRO A 217 -18.69 -20.82 1.97
CA PRO A 217 -18.71 -20.40 0.58
C PRO A 217 -17.87 -19.14 0.35
N GLY A 218 -17.13 -19.11 -0.76
CA GLY A 218 -16.50 -17.90 -1.27
C GLY A 218 -15.23 -18.12 -2.08
N ILE A 219 -15.29 -17.81 -3.38
CA ILE A 219 -14.10 -17.55 -4.19
C ILE A 219 -13.63 -16.12 -3.87
N ILE A 220 -12.36 -15.94 -3.55
CA ILE A 220 -11.80 -14.64 -3.13
C ILE A 220 -11.02 -13.99 -4.27
N SER A 221 -10.26 -14.79 -5.00
CA SER A 221 -9.35 -14.33 -6.05
C SER A 221 -9.42 -15.24 -7.27
N LEU A 222 -9.17 -14.64 -8.43
CA LEU A 222 -9.30 -15.25 -9.74
C LEU A 222 -8.18 -14.75 -10.65
N ASP A 223 -7.52 -15.67 -11.34
CA ASP A 223 -6.62 -15.33 -12.43
C ASP A 223 -6.72 -16.29 -13.61
N LEU A 224 -6.44 -15.81 -14.81
CA LEU A 224 -6.61 -16.54 -16.07
C LEU A 224 -5.27 -16.75 -16.79
N ASP A 225 -5.19 -17.85 -17.53
CA ASP A 225 -4.15 -18.07 -18.54
C ASP A 225 -4.35 -17.13 -19.76
N ARG A 226 -3.28 -16.80 -20.50
CA ARG A 226 -3.32 -16.00 -21.75
C ARG A 226 -4.25 -16.61 -22.80
N SER A 227 -4.37 -17.94 -22.82
CA SER A 227 -5.32 -18.63 -23.69
C SER A 227 -6.77 -18.33 -23.32
N GLY A 228 -7.03 -18.02 -22.04
CA GLY A 228 -8.37 -17.92 -21.45
C GLY A 228 -8.98 -19.27 -21.06
N ASP A 229 -8.34 -20.38 -21.42
CA ASP A 229 -8.94 -21.71 -21.25
C ASP A 229 -8.82 -22.23 -19.81
N LEU A 230 -7.80 -21.76 -19.07
CA LEU A 230 -7.52 -22.18 -17.71
C LEU A 230 -7.80 -21.05 -16.73
N VAL A 231 -8.56 -21.38 -15.70
CA VAL A 231 -8.98 -20.47 -14.63
C VAL A 231 -8.41 -20.97 -13.32
N LEU A 232 -7.70 -20.10 -12.60
CA LEU A 232 -7.18 -20.37 -11.27
C LEU A 232 -8.02 -19.60 -10.26
N THR A 233 -8.62 -20.32 -9.32
CA THR A 233 -9.44 -19.76 -8.25
C THR A 233 -8.75 -19.95 -6.89
N GLY A 234 -8.86 -18.94 -6.03
CA GLY A 234 -8.46 -19.01 -4.62
C GLY A 234 -9.69 -18.99 -3.72
N GLY A 235 -9.86 -20.02 -2.90
CA GLY A 235 -11.04 -20.19 -2.04
C GLY A 235 -10.85 -19.81 -0.57
N MET A 236 -11.98 -19.55 0.10
CA MET A 236 -12.08 -19.47 1.57
C MET A 236 -11.80 -20.81 2.27
N ASP A 237 -11.78 -21.91 1.51
CA ASP A 237 -11.55 -23.29 1.93
C ASP A 237 -10.07 -23.68 2.05
N ASN A 238 -9.16 -22.71 1.90
CA ASN A 238 -7.70 -22.88 1.94
C ASN A 238 -7.15 -23.66 0.73
N HIS A 239 -7.94 -23.82 -0.33
CA HIS A 239 -7.53 -24.49 -1.56
C HIS A 239 -7.48 -23.50 -2.71
N ALA A 240 -6.56 -23.77 -3.64
CA ALA A 240 -6.59 -23.16 -4.95
C ALA A 240 -7.02 -24.22 -5.96
N GLU A 241 -7.88 -23.88 -6.91
CA GLU A 241 -8.37 -24.83 -7.91
C GLU A 241 -8.05 -24.34 -9.32
N VAL A 242 -7.66 -25.29 -10.18
CA VAL A 242 -7.44 -25.02 -11.60
C VAL A 242 -8.59 -25.65 -12.37
N TYR A 243 -9.31 -24.81 -13.09
CA TYR A 243 -10.47 -25.17 -13.89
C TYR A 243 -10.18 -24.97 -15.36
N SER A 244 -10.66 -25.89 -16.20
CA SER A 244 -10.58 -25.74 -17.65
C SER A 244 -11.95 -25.45 -18.24
N SER A 245 -12.09 -24.27 -18.86
CA SER A 245 -13.29 -23.86 -19.58
C SER A 245 -13.56 -24.78 -20.78
N ALA A 246 -12.52 -25.16 -21.53
CA ALA A 246 -12.66 -26.03 -22.70
C ALA A 246 -13.17 -27.44 -22.37
N ARG A 247 -12.88 -27.95 -21.17
CA ARG A 247 -13.28 -29.31 -20.73
C ARG A 247 -14.44 -29.30 -19.73
N ASP A 248 -14.87 -28.12 -19.31
CA ASP A 248 -15.89 -27.89 -18.28
C ASP A 248 -15.63 -28.70 -16.99
N GLN A 249 -14.36 -28.81 -16.59
CA GLN A 249 -13.91 -29.67 -15.49
C GLN A 249 -12.78 -29.05 -14.66
N THR A 250 -12.81 -29.31 -13.35
CA THR A 250 -11.72 -29.01 -12.43
C THR A 250 -10.55 -29.95 -12.67
N LEU A 251 -9.45 -29.40 -13.20
CA LEU A 251 -8.23 -30.15 -13.53
C LEU A 251 -7.35 -30.40 -12.31
N ALA A 252 -7.37 -29.53 -11.29
CA ALA A 252 -6.54 -29.72 -10.12
C ALA A 252 -7.10 -29.03 -8.88
N THR A 253 -6.87 -29.64 -7.71
CA THR A 253 -7.14 -29.06 -6.40
C THR A 253 -5.83 -28.99 -5.62
N ILE A 254 -5.34 -27.78 -5.42
CA ILE A 254 -4.01 -27.50 -4.88
C ILE A 254 -4.16 -27.32 -3.37
N LYS A 255 -3.86 -28.40 -2.66
CA LYS A 255 -3.98 -28.47 -1.21
C LYS A 255 -2.65 -28.18 -0.53
N GLY A 256 -2.67 -27.29 0.45
CA GLY A 256 -1.54 -27.14 1.36
C GLY A 256 -1.57 -25.91 2.25
N HIS A 257 -2.29 -24.85 1.89
CA HIS A 257 -2.46 -23.70 2.77
C HIS A 257 -3.28 -24.08 4.01
N THR A 258 -2.99 -23.44 5.13
CA THR A 258 -3.69 -23.69 6.41
C THR A 258 -4.83 -22.70 6.67
N LYS A 259 -4.88 -21.62 5.89
CA LYS A 259 -5.93 -20.59 5.90
C LYS A 259 -6.30 -20.18 4.46
N LYS A 260 -7.34 -19.36 4.32
CA LYS A 260 -7.90 -18.90 3.05
C LYS A 260 -6.82 -18.39 2.08
N VAL A 261 -7.01 -18.67 0.79
CA VAL A 261 -6.11 -18.21 -0.27
C VAL A 261 -6.59 -16.83 -0.71
N THR A 262 -5.84 -15.80 -0.37
CA THR A 262 -6.22 -14.40 -0.58
C THR A 262 -5.86 -13.89 -1.97
N ALA A 263 -4.80 -14.43 -2.57
CA ALA A 263 -4.37 -14.04 -3.91
C ALA A 263 -3.81 -15.24 -4.68
N VAL A 264 -4.03 -15.24 -6.00
CA VAL A 264 -3.52 -16.22 -6.95
C VAL A 264 -3.03 -15.51 -8.19
N ALA A 265 -1.94 -16.01 -8.79
CA ALA A 265 -1.40 -15.49 -10.03
C ALA A 265 -0.72 -16.57 -10.87
N TRP A 266 -0.96 -16.54 -12.19
CA TRP A 266 -0.23 -17.35 -13.17
C TRP A 266 1.11 -16.72 -13.53
N ILE A 267 2.16 -17.54 -13.66
CA ILE A 267 3.45 -17.06 -14.14
C ILE A 267 3.50 -17.11 -15.68
N ASN A 268 4.11 -16.08 -16.29
CA ASN A 268 4.28 -15.93 -17.74
C ASN A 268 2.99 -15.97 -18.57
N GLY A 269 1.85 -15.69 -17.94
CA GLY A 269 0.57 -15.69 -18.61
C GLY A 269 0.10 -17.09 -18.97
N GLY A 270 0.47 -18.10 -18.18
CA GLY A 270 -0.28 -19.35 -18.04
C GLY A 270 0.02 -20.49 -19.02
N GLY A 271 -0.49 -21.66 -18.64
CA GLY A 271 -0.30 -22.96 -19.27
C GLY A 271 -0.18 -24.06 -18.21
N LEU A 272 -0.62 -25.28 -18.53
CA LEU A 272 -0.58 -26.41 -17.57
C LEU A 272 0.83 -26.78 -17.11
N ASP A 273 1.84 -26.41 -17.88
CA ASP A 273 3.26 -26.62 -17.59
C ASP A 273 3.91 -25.43 -16.85
N GLN A 274 3.15 -24.35 -16.64
CA GLN A 274 3.64 -23.15 -15.99
C GLN A 274 3.43 -23.20 -14.48
N ARG A 275 4.35 -22.54 -13.78
CA ARG A 275 4.27 -22.40 -12.33
C ARG A 275 3.14 -21.45 -11.95
N ILE A 276 2.58 -21.65 -10.77
CA ILE A 276 1.61 -20.73 -10.17
C ILE A 276 2.11 -20.20 -8.84
N VAL A 277 1.62 -19.02 -8.45
CA VAL A 277 1.90 -18.43 -7.14
C VAL A 277 0.60 -18.26 -6.38
N THR A 278 0.58 -18.70 -5.12
CA THR A 278 -0.55 -18.56 -4.21
C THR A 278 -0.12 -17.79 -2.97
N GLY A 279 -0.88 -16.77 -2.60
CA GLY A 279 -0.75 -16.02 -1.34
C GLY A 279 -1.91 -16.35 -0.40
N SER A 280 -1.63 -16.47 0.89
CA SER A 280 -2.63 -16.89 1.88
C SER A 280 -2.58 -16.06 3.16
N ALA A 281 -3.71 -16.07 3.86
CA ALA A 281 -3.81 -15.58 5.23
C ALA A 281 -2.94 -16.40 6.23
N ASP A 282 -2.36 -17.53 5.81
CA ASP A 282 -1.36 -18.29 6.58
C ASP A 282 0.02 -17.64 6.61
N LYS A 283 0.16 -16.43 6.03
CA LYS A 283 1.38 -15.62 5.97
C LYS A 283 2.46 -16.23 5.07
N SER A 284 2.13 -17.27 4.30
CA SER A 284 3.04 -17.90 3.35
C SER A 284 2.64 -17.65 1.91
N VAL A 285 3.62 -17.30 1.09
CA VAL A 285 3.51 -17.34 -0.37
C VAL A 285 4.08 -18.66 -0.82
N ARG A 286 3.41 -19.34 -1.74
CA ARG A 286 3.86 -20.64 -2.26
C ARG A 286 3.92 -20.61 -3.77
N VAL A 287 5.01 -21.17 -4.28
CA VAL A 287 5.21 -21.40 -5.71
C VAL A 287 4.98 -22.88 -5.96
N TRP A 288 4.15 -23.19 -6.95
CA TRP A 288 3.80 -24.56 -7.31
C TRP A 288 4.23 -24.84 -8.74
N SER A 289 4.83 -26.01 -8.95
CA SER A 289 5.05 -26.55 -10.29
C SER A 289 4.09 -27.70 -10.57
N PRO A 290 3.68 -27.88 -11.83
CA PRO A 290 2.97 -29.08 -12.25
C PRO A 290 3.90 -30.29 -12.18
N LYS A 291 3.39 -31.44 -11.74
CA LYS A 291 4.15 -32.70 -11.79
C LYS A 291 4.22 -33.18 -13.24
N ALA A 292 5.38 -33.02 -13.86
CA ALA A 292 5.71 -33.68 -15.13
C ALA A 292 5.78 -35.20 -14.92
N GLY A 293 4.63 -35.88 -15.01
CA GLY A 293 4.56 -37.32 -14.75
C GLY A 293 3.20 -38.00 -14.90
N ASN A 294 2.10 -37.28 -15.14
CA ASN A 294 0.77 -37.90 -15.35
C ASN A 294 0.30 -37.84 -16.81
N ALA A 295 1.20 -37.62 -17.76
CA ALA A 295 0.95 -37.83 -19.18
C ALA A 295 1.44 -39.21 -19.64
N GLU A 296 1.27 -40.26 -18.80
CA GLU A 296 1.26 -41.61 -19.34
C GLU A 296 -0.06 -41.80 -20.09
N GLU A 297 0.07 -41.89 -21.41
CA GLU A 297 -0.98 -42.24 -22.37
C GLU A 297 -1.83 -43.40 -21.83
N GLY A 298 -3.03 -43.10 -21.31
CA GLY A 298 -4.06 -44.12 -21.08
C GLY A 298 -4.72 -44.18 -19.70
N LYS A 299 -4.36 -43.34 -18.71
CA LYS A 299 -5.13 -43.26 -17.44
C LYS A 299 -5.64 -41.84 -17.20
N ASP A 300 -6.96 -41.67 -17.36
CA ASP A 300 -7.81 -40.51 -17.07
C ASP A 300 -7.05 -39.19 -16.75
N ALA A 301 -6.91 -38.34 -17.77
CA ALA A 301 -6.38 -36.97 -17.70
C ALA A 301 -7.29 -35.99 -16.91
N ARG A 302 -7.96 -36.48 -15.86
CA ARG A 302 -8.93 -35.74 -15.05
C ARG A 302 -8.29 -34.96 -13.92
N HIS A 303 -7.07 -35.32 -13.48
CA HIS A 303 -6.42 -34.62 -12.37
C HIS A 303 -4.91 -34.46 -12.56
N ILE A 304 -4.45 -33.20 -12.59
CA ILE A 304 -3.04 -32.84 -12.68
C ILE A 304 -2.52 -32.58 -11.27
N GLY A 305 -1.50 -33.33 -10.87
CA GLY A 305 -0.86 -33.16 -9.57
C GLY A 305 0.09 -31.97 -9.58
N TRP A 306 0.08 -31.18 -8.51
CA TRP A 306 1.00 -30.06 -8.31
C TRP A 306 1.97 -30.34 -7.16
N THR A 307 3.23 -29.93 -7.30
CA THR A 307 4.24 -29.93 -6.23
C THR A 307 4.40 -28.56 -5.64
N LYS A 308 4.64 -28.53 -4.32
CA LYS A 308 5.13 -27.35 -3.63
C LYS A 308 6.62 -27.24 -3.90
N ASP A 309 7.02 -26.26 -4.68
CA ASP A 309 8.43 -26.04 -4.99
C ASP A 309 9.08 -25.17 -3.91
N CYS A 310 8.39 -24.10 -3.52
CA CYS A 310 8.90 -23.16 -2.53
C CYS A 310 7.81 -22.65 -1.59
N ILE A 311 8.20 -22.39 -0.33
CA ILE A 311 7.37 -21.76 0.70
C ILE A 311 8.15 -20.56 1.23
N ILE A 312 7.61 -19.37 1.03
CA ILE A 312 8.20 -18.12 1.48
C ILE A 312 7.40 -17.63 2.68
N LYS A 313 8.04 -17.61 3.85
CA LYS A 313 7.48 -17.11 5.12
C LYS A 313 8.22 -15.86 5.57
N HIS A 314 8.23 -14.87 4.69
CA HIS A 314 8.92 -13.62 4.93
C HIS A 314 8.08 -12.63 5.75
N HIS A 315 6.75 -12.64 5.59
CA HIS A 315 5.88 -11.64 6.19
C HIS A 315 5.38 -12.02 7.59
N ALA A 316 5.24 -11.02 8.46
CA ALA A 316 4.71 -11.18 9.82
C ALA A 316 3.18 -11.17 9.87
N ALA A 317 2.53 -10.57 8.87
CA ALA A 317 1.07 -10.53 8.71
C ALA A 317 0.56 -11.38 7.53
N GLU A 318 -0.76 -11.35 7.35
CA GLU A 318 -1.47 -12.04 6.28
C GLU A 318 -1.12 -11.41 4.92
N ILE A 319 -1.04 -12.24 3.87
CA ILE A 319 -0.76 -11.75 2.52
C ILE A 319 -2.04 -11.13 1.95
N ALA A 320 -1.94 -9.87 1.54
CA ALA A 320 -3.04 -9.10 0.96
C ALA A 320 -3.13 -9.32 -0.56
N GLY A 321 -1.99 -9.36 -1.25
CA GLY A 321 -1.95 -9.51 -2.70
C GLY A 321 -0.65 -10.11 -3.20
N VAL A 322 -0.73 -10.72 -4.39
CA VAL A 322 0.41 -11.25 -5.14
C VAL A 322 0.29 -10.79 -6.58
N ALA A 323 1.39 -10.35 -7.19
CA ALA A 323 1.43 -9.96 -8.59
C ALA A 323 2.72 -10.48 -9.24
N VAL A 324 2.62 -11.01 -10.46
CA VAL A 324 3.79 -11.50 -11.22
C VAL A 324 4.36 -10.37 -12.06
N HIS A 325 5.69 -10.26 -12.11
CA HIS A 325 6.37 -9.29 -12.95
C HIS A 325 6.22 -9.69 -14.44
N PRO A 326 6.09 -8.73 -15.39
CA PRO A 326 5.90 -9.05 -16.81
C PRO A 326 6.96 -9.94 -17.47
N CYS A 327 8.18 -10.03 -16.91
CA CYS A 327 9.21 -10.96 -17.38
C CYS A 327 8.97 -12.43 -16.96
N GLY A 328 8.08 -12.64 -15.98
CA GLY A 328 7.71 -13.93 -15.41
C GLY A 328 8.79 -14.67 -14.63
N GLU A 329 9.92 -14.05 -14.32
CA GLU A 329 10.93 -14.63 -13.42
C GLU A 329 10.81 -14.14 -11.97
N TYR A 330 10.02 -13.09 -11.76
CA TYR A 330 9.86 -12.42 -10.46
C TYR A 330 8.39 -12.24 -10.11
N PHE A 331 8.10 -12.16 -8.82
CA PHE A 331 6.77 -11.80 -8.33
C PHE A 331 6.88 -10.96 -7.05
N VAL A 332 5.84 -10.18 -6.79
CA VAL A 332 5.68 -9.40 -5.56
C VAL A 332 4.71 -10.11 -4.64
N SER A 333 5.07 -10.13 -3.36
CA SER A 333 4.14 -10.39 -2.27
C SER A 333 3.95 -9.13 -1.44
N ALA A 334 2.69 -8.80 -1.14
CA ALA A 334 2.34 -7.69 -0.28
C ALA A 334 1.50 -8.18 0.90
N ALA A 335 1.81 -7.70 2.10
CA ALA A 335 1.17 -8.10 3.33
C ALA A 335 0.42 -6.95 4.00
N VAL A 336 -0.56 -7.31 4.84
CA VAL A 336 -1.43 -6.35 5.54
C VAL A 336 -0.66 -5.47 6.54
N ASP A 337 0.54 -5.87 6.95
CA ASP A 337 1.43 -5.07 7.82
C ASP A 337 2.10 -3.89 7.09
N GLY A 338 1.85 -3.72 5.78
CA GLY A 338 2.48 -2.67 4.98
C GLY A 338 3.77 -3.12 4.31
N SER A 339 4.27 -4.32 4.60
CA SER A 339 5.48 -4.85 3.98
C SER A 339 5.20 -5.44 2.60
N TRP A 340 6.08 -5.15 1.65
CA TRP A 340 6.07 -5.77 0.33
C TRP A 340 7.47 -6.22 -0.04
N ALA A 341 7.56 -7.32 -0.78
CA ALA A 341 8.82 -7.91 -1.17
C ALA A 341 8.74 -8.52 -2.57
N ILE A 342 9.83 -8.42 -3.32
CA ILE A 342 10.02 -9.05 -4.63
C ILE A 342 10.85 -10.31 -4.45
N HIS A 343 10.34 -11.41 -4.98
CA HIS A 343 11.01 -12.71 -4.92
C HIS A 343 11.28 -13.24 -6.33
N THR A 344 12.35 -14.03 -6.45
CA THR A 344 12.58 -14.92 -7.59
C THR A 344 11.63 -16.12 -7.51
N LEU A 345 11.36 -16.80 -8.63
CA LEU A 345 10.63 -18.08 -8.64
C LEU A 345 11.27 -19.18 -7.76
N ALA A 346 12.56 -19.08 -7.47
CA ALA A 346 13.27 -19.97 -6.55
C ALA A 346 12.95 -19.69 -5.07
N GLY A 347 12.32 -18.54 -4.78
CA GLY A 347 11.94 -18.10 -3.44
C GLY A 347 12.99 -17.25 -2.71
N GLU A 348 14.00 -16.79 -3.43
CA GLU A 348 14.95 -15.81 -2.92
C GLU A 348 14.32 -14.42 -2.92
N THR A 349 14.36 -13.73 -1.78
CA THR A 349 13.91 -12.36 -1.64
C THR A 349 15.01 -11.42 -2.14
N ILE A 350 14.69 -10.59 -3.14
CA ILE A 350 15.64 -9.67 -3.78
C ILE A 350 15.48 -8.26 -3.20
N ILE A 351 14.25 -7.74 -3.23
CA ILE A 351 13.92 -6.40 -2.75
C ILE A 351 12.88 -6.52 -1.64
N GLN A 352 13.07 -5.76 -0.58
CA GLN A 352 12.11 -5.61 0.51
C GLN A 352 11.97 -4.14 0.88
N ASP A 353 10.74 -3.72 1.12
CA ASP A 353 10.43 -2.39 1.64
C ASP A 353 9.10 -2.42 2.40
N SER A 354 8.78 -1.34 3.11
CA SER A 354 7.56 -1.23 3.91
C SER A 354 6.92 0.15 3.79
N ILE A 355 5.59 0.17 3.83
CA ILE A 355 4.77 1.37 3.83
C ILE A 355 4.06 1.47 5.19
N GLU A 356 3.89 2.69 5.69
CA GLU A 356 3.27 2.98 7.00
C GLU A 356 1.80 2.53 7.12
N SER A 357 1.14 2.24 6.00
CA SER A 357 -0.29 1.92 5.92
C SER A 357 -0.52 0.45 5.54
N PRO A 358 -1.58 -0.21 6.06
CA PRO A 358 -1.95 -1.56 5.66
C PRO A 358 -2.26 -1.68 4.17
N ILE A 359 -1.66 -2.67 3.51
CA ILE A 359 -1.88 -2.94 2.08
C ILE A 359 -3.09 -3.85 1.89
N THR A 360 -3.92 -3.53 0.90
CA THR A 360 -5.08 -4.33 0.49
C THR A 360 -4.84 -5.07 -0.83
N GLN A 361 -4.19 -4.43 -1.80
CA GLN A 361 -3.93 -5.01 -3.11
C GLN A 361 -2.61 -4.49 -3.71
N VAL A 362 -2.04 -5.29 -4.60
CA VAL A 362 -0.83 -4.95 -5.36
C VAL A 362 -1.00 -5.31 -6.84
N ALA A 363 -0.45 -4.48 -7.72
CA ALA A 363 -0.42 -4.75 -9.16
C ALA A 363 0.88 -4.21 -9.77
N PHE A 364 1.46 -4.94 -10.70
CA PHE A 364 2.59 -4.44 -11.49
C PHE A 364 2.09 -3.57 -12.65
N HIS A 365 2.85 -2.51 -12.96
CA HIS A 365 2.72 -1.85 -14.23
C HIS A 365 3.11 -2.82 -15.36
N PRO A 366 2.48 -2.77 -16.55
CA PRO A 366 2.81 -3.70 -17.63
C PRO A 366 4.25 -3.56 -18.16
N ASP A 367 4.94 -2.46 -17.84
CA ASP A 367 6.38 -2.29 -18.13
C ASP A 367 7.29 -2.90 -17.06
N GLY A 368 6.75 -3.30 -15.91
CA GLY A 368 7.50 -3.93 -14.82
C GLY A 368 8.31 -2.98 -13.93
N MET A 369 8.45 -1.71 -14.30
CA MET A 369 9.24 -0.74 -13.52
C MET A 369 8.50 -0.15 -12.32
N PHE A 370 7.18 -0.01 -12.41
CA PHE A 370 6.35 0.59 -11.36
C PHE A 370 5.46 -0.45 -10.71
N LEU A 371 5.23 -0.25 -9.41
CA LEU A 371 4.33 -1.04 -8.59
C LEU A 371 3.19 -0.16 -8.10
N GLY A 372 1.95 -0.59 -8.30
CA GLY A 372 0.77 0.03 -7.71
C GLY A 372 0.39 -0.70 -6.43
N ILE A 373 0.31 0.02 -5.32
CA ILE A 373 -0.06 -0.50 -4.01
C ILE A 373 -1.31 0.22 -3.52
N GLY A 374 -2.32 -0.54 -3.13
CA GLY A 374 -3.57 -0.02 -2.58
C GLY A 374 -3.53 -0.13 -1.07
N THR A 375 -3.87 0.97 -0.39
CA THR A 375 -3.90 0.99 1.07
C THR A 375 -5.33 0.92 1.59
N ARG A 376 -5.47 0.49 2.84
CA ARG A 376 -6.74 0.53 3.57
C ARG A 376 -7.22 1.96 3.83
N ASP A 377 -6.30 2.92 3.84
CA ASP A 377 -6.57 4.34 4.10
C ASP A 377 -7.15 5.07 2.87
N GLY A 378 -7.41 4.36 1.77
CA GLY A 378 -7.98 4.95 0.55
C GLY A 378 -6.98 5.62 -0.38
N TYR A 379 -5.69 5.35 -0.18
CA TYR A 379 -4.64 5.82 -1.07
C TYR A 379 -4.18 4.71 -2.01
N ALA A 380 -3.97 5.05 -3.27
CA ALA A 380 -3.20 4.22 -4.19
C ALA A 380 -1.82 4.83 -4.38
N LYS A 381 -0.78 4.14 -3.89
CA LYS A 381 0.61 4.57 -3.98
C LYS A 381 1.27 3.90 -5.19
N ILE A 382 2.00 4.69 -5.98
CA ILE A 382 2.81 4.20 -7.11
C ILE A 382 4.27 4.29 -6.69
N VAL A 383 4.95 3.15 -6.71
CA VAL A 383 6.33 3.00 -6.26
C VAL A 383 7.23 2.69 -7.45
N ASP A 384 8.34 3.41 -7.57
CA ASP A 384 9.45 3.02 -8.45
C ASP A 384 10.25 1.93 -7.76
N VAL A 385 10.26 0.73 -8.34
CA VAL A 385 10.95 -0.42 -7.77
C VAL A 385 12.47 -0.21 -7.73
N LYS A 386 13.02 0.58 -8.66
CA LYS A 386 14.46 0.84 -8.72
C LYS A 386 14.93 1.79 -7.63
N GLN A 387 14.15 2.83 -7.38
CA GLN A 387 14.51 3.86 -6.40
C GLN A 387 13.98 3.57 -5.00
N LYS A 388 13.09 2.57 -4.86
CA LYS A 388 12.36 2.27 -3.61
C LYS A 388 11.67 3.54 -3.08
N GLN A 389 11.10 4.33 -3.99
CA GLN A 389 10.45 5.61 -3.68
C GLN A 389 9.02 5.63 -4.18
N THR A 390 8.13 6.20 -3.36
CA THR A 390 6.76 6.48 -3.77
C THR A 390 6.76 7.70 -4.68
N LEU A 391 6.49 7.49 -5.96
CA LEU A 391 6.43 8.54 -6.97
C LEU A 391 5.14 9.35 -6.91
N ALA A 392 4.03 8.68 -6.59
CA ALA A 392 2.73 9.31 -6.52
C ALA A 392 1.87 8.67 -5.44
N THR A 393 1.15 9.51 -4.70
CA THR A 393 0.08 9.10 -3.80
C THR A 393 -1.22 9.64 -4.38
N LEU A 394 -2.04 8.73 -4.92
CA LEU A 394 -3.32 9.05 -5.52
C LEU A 394 -4.40 8.92 -4.45
N ASP A 395 -5.12 10.01 -4.21
CA ASP A 395 -6.26 10.03 -3.30
C ASP A 395 -7.51 9.49 -4.01
N VAL A 396 -7.80 8.21 -3.76
CA VAL A 396 -8.97 7.55 -4.33
C VAL A 396 -10.24 8.05 -3.64
N ALA A 397 -10.15 8.40 -2.36
CA ALA A 397 -11.27 8.71 -1.49
C ALA A 397 -11.50 10.22 -1.33
N SER A 398 -11.86 10.93 -2.40
CA SER A 398 -12.15 12.37 -2.31
C SER A 398 -13.59 12.69 -1.86
N ALA A 399 -14.43 11.70 -1.57
CA ALA A 399 -15.87 11.95 -1.34
C ALA A 399 -16.50 11.27 -0.11
N HIS A 400 -15.98 10.16 0.43
CA HIS A 400 -16.67 9.42 1.52
C HIS A 400 -15.69 9.11 2.66
N GLY A 401 -15.97 9.65 3.86
CA GLY A 401 -15.10 9.59 5.03
C GLY A 401 -14.80 8.16 5.54
N ASP A 402 -13.64 8.02 6.19
CA ASP A 402 -13.14 6.96 7.10
C ASP A 402 -13.39 5.47 6.80
N GLY A 403 -13.85 5.11 5.59
CA GLY A 403 -14.15 3.71 5.23
C GLY A 403 -13.73 3.26 3.83
N ALA A 404 -13.00 4.08 3.07
CA ALA A 404 -12.76 3.85 1.64
C ALA A 404 -11.49 3.01 1.35
N ALA A 405 -11.42 1.79 1.87
CA ALA A 405 -10.33 0.88 1.52
C ALA A 405 -10.30 0.63 0.00
N VAL A 406 -9.10 0.64 -0.60
CA VAL A 406 -8.93 0.33 -2.02
C VAL A 406 -9.20 -1.16 -2.22
N GLY A 407 -10.30 -1.49 -2.90
CA GLY A 407 -10.74 -2.86 -3.14
C GLY A 407 -10.03 -3.53 -4.30
N SER A 408 -9.75 -2.79 -5.38
CA SER A 408 -8.96 -3.32 -6.50
C SER A 408 -8.15 -2.29 -7.25
N LEU A 409 -7.04 -2.76 -7.83
CA LEU A 409 -6.10 -1.98 -8.63
C LEU A 409 -5.78 -2.71 -9.92
N HIS A 410 -5.83 -1.99 -11.05
CA HIS A 410 -5.42 -2.54 -12.33
C HIS A 410 -4.83 -1.48 -13.26
N PHE A 411 -3.67 -1.78 -13.84
CA PHE A 411 -3.07 -0.95 -14.87
C PHE A 411 -3.67 -1.28 -16.24
N SER A 412 -3.83 -0.26 -17.07
CA SER A 412 -4.18 -0.47 -18.47
C SER A 412 -2.94 -0.89 -19.26
N GLU A 413 -3.12 -1.80 -20.21
CA GLU A 413 -2.11 -2.19 -21.21
C GLU A 413 -1.65 -1.02 -22.09
N ASN A 414 -2.35 0.13 -22.06
CA ASN A 414 -1.90 1.37 -22.68
C ASN A 414 -0.73 2.03 -21.91
N GLY A 415 -0.46 1.62 -20.68
CA GLY A 415 0.70 2.04 -19.88
C GLY A 415 0.61 3.42 -19.22
N TYR A 416 -0.54 4.09 -19.29
CA TYR A 416 -0.73 5.39 -18.65
C TYR A 416 -2.07 5.55 -17.92
N TYR A 417 -3.03 4.65 -18.16
CA TYR A 417 -4.26 4.61 -17.37
C TYR A 417 -4.12 3.63 -16.21
N PHE A 418 -4.63 4.04 -15.06
CA PHE A 418 -4.64 3.24 -13.85
C PHE A 418 -6.04 3.28 -13.23
N ALA A 419 -6.67 2.12 -13.08
CA ALA A 419 -7.99 1.99 -12.48
C ALA A 419 -7.83 1.66 -11.00
N THR A 420 -8.56 2.40 -10.18
CA THR A 420 -8.65 2.23 -8.73
C THR A 420 -10.11 2.09 -8.35
N VAL A 421 -10.41 1.14 -7.47
CA VAL A 421 -11.76 0.94 -6.96
C VAL A 421 -11.73 1.07 -5.44
N SER A 422 -12.64 1.89 -4.93
CA SER A 422 -13.01 1.95 -3.52
C SER A 422 -14.48 1.53 -3.36
N ALA A 423 -14.94 1.28 -2.14
CA ALA A 423 -16.31 0.86 -1.88
C ALA A 423 -17.38 1.79 -2.52
N GLY A 424 -17.14 3.11 -2.56
CA GLY A 424 -18.10 4.11 -3.06
C GLY A 424 -17.78 4.72 -4.43
N GLU A 425 -16.52 4.68 -4.89
CA GLU A 425 -16.09 5.32 -6.13
C GLU A 425 -15.12 4.42 -6.91
N ALA A 426 -15.39 4.25 -8.21
CA ALA A 426 -14.43 3.71 -9.17
C ALA A 426 -13.82 4.87 -9.96
N ALA A 427 -12.50 5.01 -9.95
CA ALA A 427 -11.78 6.09 -10.61
C ALA A 427 -10.71 5.56 -11.57
N VAL A 428 -10.53 6.25 -12.69
CA VAL A 428 -9.42 6.04 -13.62
C VAL A 428 -8.53 7.27 -13.62
N TRP A 429 -7.24 7.04 -13.45
CA TRP A 429 -6.20 8.04 -13.34
C TRP A 429 -5.33 8.06 -14.60
N ASP A 430 -4.95 9.25 -15.07
CA ASP A 430 -3.88 9.39 -16.07
C ASP A 430 -2.55 9.64 -15.33
N LEU A 431 -1.66 8.65 -15.36
CA LEU A 431 -0.37 8.66 -14.65
C LEU A 431 0.60 9.74 -15.13
N ARG A 432 0.42 10.24 -16.36
CA ARG A 432 1.27 11.33 -16.88
C ARG A 432 0.89 12.67 -16.27
N LYS A 433 -0.38 12.82 -15.91
CA LYS A 433 -0.96 14.05 -15.35
C LYS A 433 -1.20 13.97 -13.84
N GLN A 434 -1.15 12.76 -13.27
CA GLN A 434 -1.45 12.47 -11.87
C GLN A 434 -2.82 13.04 -11.45
N LYS A 435 -3.82 12.94 -12.35
CA LYS A 435 -5.18 13.45 -12.15
C LYS A 435 -6.21 12.39 -12.48
N LYS A 436 -7.36 12.45 -11.79
CA LYS A 436 -8.56 11.68 -12.14
C LYS A 436 -8.98 12.04 -13.56
N ALA A 437 -8.92 11.08 -14.47
CA ALA A 437 -9.38 11.21 -15.84
C ALA A 437 -10.91 11.04 -15.91
N HIS A 438 -11.43 10.08 -15.14
CA HIS A 438 -12.86 9.84 -15.02
C HIS A 438 -13.16 9.14 -13.69
N SER A 439 -14.32 9.41 -13.11
CA SER A 439 -14.82 8.75 -11.90
C SER A 439 -16.28 8.38 -12.09
N TRP A 440 -16.66 7.23 -11.54
CA TRP A 440 -18.04 6.77 -11.48
C TRP A 440 -18.42 6.52 -10.04
N THR A 441 -19.59 7.01 -9.67
CA THR A 441 -20.28 6.60 -8.44
C THR A 441 -21.36 5.57 -8.77
N VAL A 442 -21.85 4.86 -7.76
CA VAL A 442 -22.94 3.89 -7.94
C VAL A 442 -24.20 4.58 -8.50
N ALA A 443 -24.43 5.84 -8.13
CA ALA A 443 -25.54 6.65 -8.63
C ALA A 443 -25.44 6.96 -10.13
N ASP A 444 -24.23 7.10 -10.67
CA ASP A 444 -24.01 7.37 -12.10
C ASP A 444 -24.29 6.14 -12.98
N LEU A 445 -24.00 4.94 -12.46
CA LEU A 445 -24.10 3.68 -13.21
C LEU A 445 -25.44 2.97 -13.02
N ALA A 446 -26.03 3.07 -11.82
CA ALA A 446 -27.31 2.48 -11.46
C ALA A 446 -28.14 3.44 -10.61
N PRO A 447 -28.81 4.43 -11.24
CA PRO A 447 -29.64 5.39 -10.51
C PRO A 447 -30.81 4.73 -9.75
N GLU A 448 -31.22 3.52 -10.15
CA GLU A 448 -32.28 2.74 -9.50
C GLU A 448 -31.84 2.06 -8.18
N ALA A 449 -30.54 1.88 -7.97
CA ALA A 449 -29.96 1.23 -6.78
C ALA A 449 -29.34 2.23 -5.77
N ALA A 450 -29.54 3.54 -6.00
CA ALA A 450 -29.05 4.62 -5.16
C ALA A 450 -29.93 4.78 -3.90
N GLY A 451 -29.64 4.01 -2.85
CA GLY A 451 -30.23 4.15 -1.51
C GLY A 451 -29.24 3.76 -0.40
N ASP A 452 -29.69 3.69 0.86
CA ASP A 452 -28.83 3.35 2.03
C ASP A 452 -28.22 1.93 1.97
N ALA A 453 -28.67 1.07 1.05
CA ALA A 453 -28.12 -0.26 0.76
C ALA A 453 -27.48 -0.33 -0.64
N ALA A 454 -26.85 0.76 -1.10
CA ALA A 454 -26.19 0.81 -2.40
C ALA A 454 -25.09 -0.26 -2.49
N PRO A 455 -25.02 -1.02 -3.60
CA PRO A 455 -23.99 -2.04 -3.78
C PRO A 455 -22.60 -1.39 -3.85
N THR A 456 -21.65 -1.92 -3.09
CA THR A 456 -20.26 -1.46 -3.11
C THR A 456 -19.53 -1.92 -4.36
N PHE A 457 -18.61 -1.11 -4.87
CA PHE A 457 -17.74 -1.59 -5.94
C PHE A 457 -16.77 -2.67 -5.41
N ALA A 458 -16.63 -3.77 -6.15
CA ALA A 458 -15.79 -4.89 -5.75
C ALA A 458 -14.49 -4.99 -6.56
N ALA A 459 -14.58 -4.89 -7.90
CA ALA A 459 -13.43 -5.11 -8.77
C ALA A 459 -13.49 -4.24 -10.04
N ALA A 460 -12.32 -3.85 -10.55
CA ALA A 460 -12.12 -3.28 -11.87
C ALA A 460 -10.99 -4.00 -12.60
N ARG A 461 -11.20 -4.30 -13.90
CA ARG A 461 -10.14 -4.86 -14.74
C ARG A 461 -10.20 -4.31 -16.16
N PHE A 462 -9.06 -3.82 -16.63
CA PHE A 462 -8.89 -3.50 -18.03
C PHE A 462 -8.73 -4.78 -18.84
N ASP A 463 -9.25 -4.73 -20.05
CA ASP A 463 -8.99 -5.75 -21.04
C ASP A 463 -7.54 -5.66 -21.57
N ALA A 464 -7.02 -6.76 -22.11
CA ALA A 464 -5.68 -6.87 -22.70
C ALA A 464 -5.45 -5.90 -23.87
N SER A 465 -6.50 -5.46 -24.57
CA SER A 465 -6.39 -4.43 -25.63
C SER A 465 -6.36 -3.00 -25.07
N GLY A 466 -6.68 -2.80 -23.78
CA GLY A 466 -6.77 -1.48 -23.15
C GLY A 466 -7.94 -0.61 -23.63
N LYS A 467 -8.90 -1.18 -24.38
CA LYS A 467 -10.07 -0.45 -24.93
C LYS A 467 -11.34 -0.59 -24.13
N TYR A 468 -11.46 -1.67 -23.36
CA TYR A 468 -12.62 -1.93 -22.51
C TYR A 468 -12.17 -1.98 -21.04
N LEU A 469 -13.08 -1.53 -20.18
CA LEU A 469 -12.95 -1.58 -18.73
C LEU A 469 -14.21 -2.26 -18.20
N VAL A 470 -14.04 -3.26 -17.36
CA VAL A 470 -15.15 -3.85 -16.61
C VAL A 470 -15.10 -3.35 -15.18
N LEU A 471 -16.25 -2.92 -14.67
CA LEU A 471 -16.49 -2.55 -13.28
C LEU A 471 -17.58 -3.44 -12.69
N VAL A 472 -17.46 -3.76 -11.40
CA VAL A 472 -18.52 -4.44 -10.66
C VAL A 472 -18.97 -3.62 -9.47
N ALA A 473 -20.27 -3.35 -9.43
CA ALA A 473 -20.99 -2.76 -8.29
C ALA A 473 -22.40 -3.36 -8.24
N GLY A 474 -22.53 -4.50 -7.56
CA GLY A 474 -23.75 -5.31 -7.59
C GLY A 474 -23.90 -6.03 -8.93
N SER A 475 -24.02 -5.28 -10.03
CA SER A 475 -24.00 -5.76 -11.43
C SER A 475 -22.63 -5.55 -12.09
N ILE A 476 -22.42 -6.17 -13.26
CA ILE A 476 -21.20 -6.03 -14.05
C ILE A 476 -21.45 -4.99 -15.15
N TYR A 477 -20.61 -3.96 -15.22
CA TYR A 477 -20.69 -2.87 -16.20
C TYR A 477 -19.51 -2.93 -17.15
N VAL A 478 -19.79 -2.97 -18.46
CA VAL A 478 -18.76 -2.93 -19.51
C VAL A 478 -18.69 -1.51 -20.07
N ILE A 479 -17.52 -0.88 -19.96
CA ILE A 479 -17.29 0.52 -20.33
C ILE A 479 -16.25 0.59 -21.45
N LYS A 480 -16.52 1.45 -22.43
CA LYS A 480 -15.55 1.77 -23.49
C LYS A 480 -14.62 2.90 -23.04
N VAL A 481 -13.31 2.64 -23.06
CA VAL A 481 -12.28 3.61 -22.64
C VAL A 481 -12.29 4.87 -23.53
N LYS A 482 -12.52 4.71 -24.84
CA LYS A 482 -12.66 5.85 -25.75
C LYS A 482 -14.05 6.50 -25.56
N GLY A 483 -14.08 7.56 -24.77
CA GLY A 483 -15.30 8.34 -24.48
C GLY A 483 -16.02 7.96 -23.19
N TRP A 484 -15.52 6.96 -22.45
CA TRP A 484 -16.04 6.53 -21.14
C TRP A 484 -17.53 6.17 -21.10
N GLY A 485 -18.09 5.76 -22.25
CA GLY A 485 -19.49 5.38 -22.37
C GLY A 485 -19.76 3.97 -21.87
N LEU A 486 -20.86 3.80 -21.12
CA LEU A 486 -21.40 2.50 -20.72
C LEU A 486 -21.92 1.77 -21.97
N LEU A 487 -21.46 0.52 -22.17
CA LEU A 487 -21.87 -0.32 -23.30
C LEU A 487 -22.96 -1.31 -22.90
N ALA A 488 -22.79 -1.99 -21.77
CA ALA A 488 -23.70 -3.02 -21.30
C ALA A 488 -23.71 -3.13 -19.79
N THR A 489 -24.88 -3.47 -19.25
CA THR A 489 -25.09 -3.84 -17.85
C THR A 489 -25.50 -5.30 -17.82
N LEU A 490 -24.66 -6.15 -17.25
CA LEU A 490 -24.89 -7.58 -17.14
C LEU A 490 -25.34 -7.89 -15.71
N PRO A 491 -26.38 -8.73 -15.54
CA PRO A 491 -26.84 -9.12 -14.22
C PRO A 491 -25.76 -9.95 -13.53
N ALA A 492 -25.36 -9.57 -12.31
CA ALA A 492 -24.69 -10.51 -11.42
C ALA A 492 -25.76 -11.32 -10.68
N GLY A 493 -25.41 -12.50 -10.17
CA GLY A 493 -26.36 -13.27 -9.36
C GLY A 493 -26.55 -12.69 -7.96
N GLU A 494 -27.30 -13.42 -7.14
CA GLU A 494 -27.79 -12.96 -5.83
C GLU A 494 -26.68 -12.63 -4.81
N SER A 495 -25.46 -13.13 -5.01
CA SER A 495 -24.33 -12.95 -4.10
C SER A 495 -23.24 -12.04 -4.68
N ALA A 496 -22.52 -11.34 -3.80
CA ALA A 496 -21.50 -10.37 -4.17
C ALA A 496 -20.39 -11.01 -5.03
N THR A 497 -20.09 -10.37 -6.15
CA THR A 497 -18.99 -10.76 -7.05
C THR A 497 -17.68 -10.22 -6.48
N THR A 498 -16.70 -11.10 -6.29
CA THR A 498 -15.45 -10.82 -5.56
C THR A 498 -14.27 -10.56 -6.50
N ALA A 499 -14.22 -11.25 -7.65
CA ALA A 499 -13.12 -11.13 -8.60
C ALA A 499 -13.61 -11.27 -10.04
N ILE A 500 -12.88 -10.64 -10.97
CA ILE A 500 -13.22 -10.62 -12.39
C ILE A 500 -11.96 -10.80 -13.22
N ALA A 501 -12.10 -11.51 -14.33
CA ALA A 501 -11.06 -11.63 -15.33
C ALA A 501 -11.64 -11.64 -16.76
N TRP A 502 -10.88 -11.10 -17.71
CA TRP A 502 -11.21 -11.15 -19.14
C TRP A 502 -10.66 -12.44 -19.73
N CYS A 503 -11.51 -13.22 -20.40
CA CYS A 503 -11.19 -14.53 -20.93
C CYS A 503 -11.13 -14.53 -22.47
N GLY A 504 -10.18 -15.30 -22.97
CA GLY A 504 -9.96 -15.63 -24.39
C GLY A 504 -8.89 -14.76 -25.05
N PRO A 505 -8.49 -15.11 -26.28
CA PRO A 505 -7.64 -14.26 -27.10
C PRO A 505 -8.43 -12.99 -27.46
N ILE A 506 -8.20 -11.94 -26.67
CA ILE A 506 -8.67 -10.56 -26.89
C ILE A 506 -10.18 -10.38 -26.65
N SER A 507 -10.54 -10.22 -25.38
CA SER A 507 -11.88 -9.75 -24.93
C SER A 507 -13.07 -10.59 -25.41
N ALA A 508 -12.92 -11.91 -25.53
CA ALA A 508 -13.98 -12.76 -26.04
C ALA A 508 -15.11 -12.99 -25.01
N SER A 509 -14.75 -13.10 -23.73
CA SER A 509 -15.70 -13.35 -22.64
C SER A 509 -15.21 -12.71 -21.33
N ILE A 510 -16.13 -12.55 -20.37
CA ILE A 510 -15.82 -12.10 -19.00
C ILE A 510 -16.14 -13.26 -18.06
N VAL A 511 -15.22 -13.53 -17.14
CA VAL A 511 -15.42 -14.48 -16.05
C VAL A 511 -15.55 -13.70 -14.75
N ALA A 512 -16.66 -13.92 -14.05
CA ALA A 512 -16.91 -13.36 -12.73
C ALA A 512 -16.94 -14.49 -11.71
N ALA A 513 -16.22 -14.31 -10.62
CA ALA A 513 -16.26 -15.19 -9.46
C ALA A 513 -17.10 -14.55 -8.36
N SER A 514 -18.00 -15.33 -7.78
CA SER A 514 -18.95 -14.86 -6.77
C SER A 514 -18.78 -15.61 -5.45
N LEU A 515 -19.25 -14.98 -4.37
CA LEU A 515 -19.15 -15.56 -3.02
C LEU A 515 -20.03 -16.81 -2.83
N ASP A 516 -20.97 -17.06 -3.74
CA ASP A 516 -21.83 -18.26 -3.81
C ASP A 516 -21.13 -19.49 -4.43
N ASN A 517 -19.80 -19.47 -4.58
CA ASN A 517 -18.99 -20.48 -5.26
C ASN A 517 -19.25 -20.62 -6.76
N THR A 518 -19.99 -19.68 -7.36
CA THR A 518 -20.29 -19.72 -8.78
C THR A 518 -19.20 -19.01 -9.60
N LEU A 519 -18.78 -19.64 -10.69
CA LEU A 519 -18.09 -18.97 -11.80
C LEU A 519 -19.10 -18.70 -12.90
N ARG A 520 -19.30 -17.43 -13.24
CA ARG A 520 -20.21 -17.00 -14.31
C ARG A 520 -19.42 -16.51 -15.50
N TYR A 521 -19.73 -17.04 -16.67
CA TYR A 521 -19.18 -16.61 -17.94
C TYR A 521 -20.20 -15.73 -18.64
N TYR A 522 -19.74 -14.60 -19.16
CA TYR A 522 -20.51 -13.69 -19.98
C TYR A 522 -19.84 -13.57 -21.34
N ALA A 523 -20.62 -13.78 -22.39
CA ALA A 523 -20.14 -13.65 -23.76
C ALA A 523 -21.15 -12.82 -24.57
N PRO A 524 -20.70 -12.10 -25.60
CA PRO A 524 -21.58 -11.55 -26.61
C PRO A 524 -22.38 -12.69 -27.24
N ALA A 525 -23.70 -12.52 -27.43
CA ALA A 525 -24.46 -13.48 -28.23
C ALA A 525 -23.81 -13.61 -29.62
N GLN A 526 -23.43 -14.84 -30.01
CA GLN A 526 -22.96 -15.09 -31.37
C GLN A 526 -24.14 -14.87 -32.32
N SER A 527 -24.00 -13.94 -33.26
CA SER A 527 -24.98 -13.66 -34.32
C SER A 527 -25.01 -14.76 -35.37
#